data_AF-A0ABD0PT53-F1
#
_entry.id   AF-A0ABD0PT53-F1
#
_cell.length_a   1.000
_cell.length_b   1.000
_cell.length_c   1.000
_cell.angle_alpha   90.00
_cell.angle_beta   90.00
_cell.angle_gamma   90.00
#
_symmetry.space_group_name_H-M   'P 1'
#
loop_
_entity.id
_entity.type
_entity.pdbx_description
1 polymer ?
#
loop_
_entity_poly.entity_id
_entity_poly.type
_entity_poly.pdbx_seq_one_letter_code
_entity_poly.pdbx_strand_id
1 'polypeptide(L)' 'EEMSRAQVLILHGHQLAAGHHYAMALIIQRCNELRHQCDTLTSALNTKHNSLTHAQTLLRCLEE' A
#
# COMPACT_ATOMS: atom_id res chain seq x y z
N GLU A 1 1.10 -6.45 8.40
CA GLU A 1 1.02 -7.80 7.79
C GLU A 1 0.52 -7.74 6.35
N GLU A 2 -0.65 -7.18 6.09
CA GLU A 2 -1.26 -7.12 4.75
C GLU A 2 -0.41 -6.45 3.66
N MET A 3 0.30 -5.34 3.97
CA MET A 3 1.20 -4.69 3.00
C MET A 3 2.37 -5.59 2.59
N SER A 4 2.91 -6.37 3.52
CA SER A 4 3.99 -7.33 3.23
C SER A 4 3.46 -8.47 2.35
N ARG A 5 2.26 -8.97 2.64
CA ARG A 5 1.59 -10.00 1.80
C ARG A 5 1.36 -9.50 0.38
N ALA A 6 0.93 -8.25 0.21
CA ALA A 6 0.73 -7.64 -1.11
C ALA A 6 2.05 -7.51 -1.89
N GLN A 7 3.14 -7.13 -1.24
CA GLN A 7 4.47 -7.09 -1.88
C GLN A 7 4.95 -8.47 -2.33
N VAL A 8 4.75 -9.50 -1.52
CA VAL A 8 5.06 -10.90 -1.89
C VAL A 8 4.23 -11.35 -3.09
N LEU A 9 2.93 -11.02 -3.13
CA LEU A 9 2.05 -11.31 -4.27
C LEU A 9 2.51 -10.61 -5.56
N ILE A 10 2.91 -9.34 -5.47
CA ILE A 10 3.46 -8.59 -6.61
C ILE A 10 4.74 -9.25 -7.14
N LEU A 11 5.64 -9.67 -6.23
CA LEU A 11 6.88 -10.34 -6.61
C LEU A 11 6.61 -11.66 -7.35
N HIS A 12 5.70 -12.49 -6.81
CA HIS A 12 5.29 -13.73 -7.46
C HIS A 12 4.62 -13.48 -8.82
N GLY A 13 3.79 -12.44 -8.93
CA GLY A 13 3.18 -12.05 -10.20
C GLY A 13 4.24 -11.71 -11.26
N HIS A 14 5.27 -10.95 -10.92
CA HIS A 14 6.36 -10.67 -11.86
C HIS A 14 7.13 -11.94 -12.28
N GLN A 15 7.38 -12.87 -11.36
CA GLN A 15 8.02 -14.15 -11.67
C GLN A 15 7.17 -14.99 -12.63
N LEU A 16 5.85 -15.04 -12.41
CA LEU A 16 4.91 -15.73 -13.29
C LEU A 16 4.87 -15.09 -14.69
N ALA A 17 4.86 -13.76 -14.76
CA ALA A 17 4.83 -13.01 -16.01
C ALA A 17 6.07 -13.28 -16.88
N ALA A 18 7.24 -13.50 -16.27
CA ALA A 18 8.48 -13.84 -16.98
C ALA A 18 8.41 -15.18 -17.73
N GLY A 19 7.55 -16.12 -17.29
CA GLY A 19 7.39 -17.44 -17.92
C GLY A 19 6.18 -17.58 -18.86
N HIS A 20 5.29 -16.58 -18.94
CA HIS A 20 4.00 -16.70 -19.62
C HIS A 20 3.75 -15.54 -20.60
N HIS A 21 4.33 -15.63 -21.80
CA HIS A 21 4.28 -14.57 -22.82
C HIS A 21 2.85 -14.09 -23.17
N TYR A 22 1.85 -14.98 -23.17
CA TYR A 22 0.46 -14.62 -23.51
C TYR A 22 -0.32 -13.96 -22.36
N ALA A 23 0.09 -14.18 -21.10
CA ALA A 23 -0.60 -13.64 -19.92
C ALA A 23 0.16 -12.48 -19.27
N MET A 24 1.40 -12.22 -19.71
CA MET A 24 2.33 -11.25 -19.13
C MET A 24 1.71 -9.88 -18.92
N ALA A 25 1.04 -9.33 -19.93
CA ALA A 25 0.45 -7.99 -19.87
C ALA A 25 -0.61 -7.89 -18.75
N LEU A 26 -1.49 -8.89 -18.65
CA LEU A 26 -2.54 -8.92 -17.63
C LEU A 26 -1.96 -9.08 -16.22
N ILE A 27 -0.96 -9.94 -16.06
CA ILE A 27 -0.32 -10.18 -14.76
C ILE A 27 0.38 -8.89 -14.27
N ILE A 28 1.14 -8.23 -15.14
CA ILE A 28 1.82 -6.96 -14.81
C ILE A 28 0.79 -5.87 -14.48
N GLN A 29 -0.29 -5.76 -15.26
CA GLN A 29 -1.37 -4.81 -14.98
C GLN A 29 -1.94 -5.00 -13.57
N ARG A 30 -2.27 -6.24 -13.19
CA ARG A 30 -2.82 -6.53 -11.85
C ARG A 30 -1.81 -6.27 -10.72
N CYS A 31 -0.53 -6.55 -10.94
CA CYS A 31 0.51 -6.22 -9.97
C CYS A 31 0.63 -4.71 -9.75
N ASN A 32 0.53 -3.92 -10.83
CA ASN A 32 0.58 -2.46 -10.74
C ASN A 32 -0.67 -1.88 -10.07
N GLU A 33 -1.85 -2.41 -10.37
CA GLU A 33 -3.10 -2.02 -9.72
C GLU A 33 -3.05 -2.29 -8.21
N LEU A 34 -2.60 -3.48 -7.81
CA LEU A 34 -2.42 -3.82 -6.39
C LEU A 34 -1.42 -2.89 -5.70
N ARG A 35 -0.29 -2.60 -6.35
CA ARG A 35 0.71 -1.65 -5.82
C ARG A 35 0.08 -0.27 -5.59
N HIS A 36 -0.62 0.26 -6.60
CA HIS A 36 -1.26 1.57 -6.52
C HIS A 36 -2.30 1.65 -5.39
N GLN A 37 -3.08 0.59 -5.18
CA GLN A 37 -4.04 0.51 -4.08
C GLN A 37 -3.34 0.49 -2.72
N CYS A 38 -2.25 -0.26 -2.57
CA CYS A 38 -1.43 -0.28 -1.37
C CYS A 38 -0.81 1.09 -1.06
N ASP A 39 -0.28 1.77 -2.06
CA ASP A 39 0.32 3.11 -1.92
C ASP A 39 -0.75 4.12 -1.49
N THR A 40 -1.92 4.09 -2.12
CA THR A 40 -3.07 4.94 -1.78
C THR A 40 -3.52 4.71 -0.35
N LEU A 41 -3.66 3.45 0.08
CA LEU A 41 -4.07 3.11 1.44
C LEU A 41 -3.03 3.57 2.46
N THR A 42 -1.74 3.36 2.17
CA THR A 42 -0.64 3.79 3.04
C THR A 42 -0.63 5.30 3.21
N SER A 43 -0.80 6.05 2.12
CA SER A 43 -0.90 7.51 2.16
C SER A 43 -2.08 7.95 3.04
N ALA A 44 -3.27 7.39 2.83
CA ALA A 44 -4.46 7.73 3.59
C ALA A 44 -4.31 7.41 5.10
N LEU A 45 -3.69 6.29 5.44
CA LEU A 45 -3.40 5.91 6.83
C LEU A 45 -2.42 6.89 7.47
N ASN A 46 -1.34 7.25 6.78
CA ASN A 46 -0.37 8.22 7.27
C ASN A 46 -0.99 9.59 7.51
N THR A 47 -1.84 10.06 6.59
CA THR A 47 -2.60 11.31 6.77
C THR A 47 -3.46 11.26 8.02
N LYS A 48 -4.26 10.19 8.20
CA LYS A 48 -5.11 10.03 9.39
C LYS A 48 -4.30 9.96 10.68
N HIS A 49 -3.20 9.23 10.67
CA HIS A 49 -2.29 9.12 11.81
C HIS A 49 -1.73 10.49 12.19
N ASN A 50 -1.22 11.25 11.21
CA ASN A 50 -0.68 12.59 11.45
C ASN A 50 -1.74 13.55 11.99
N SER A 51 -2.95 13.55 11.42
CA SER A 51 -4.06 14.36 11.92
C SER A 51 -4.44 13.99 13.36
N LEU A 52 -4.47 12.70 13.69
CA LEU A 52 -4.78 12.23 15.04
C LEU A 52 -3.69 12.64 16.04
N THR A 53 -2.42 12.42 15.70
CA THR A 53 -1.28 12.82 16.52
C THR A 53 -1.26 14.32 16.77
N HIS A 54 -1.59 15.12 15.73
CA HIS A 54 -1.71 16.57 15.87
C HIS A 54 -2.85 16.97 16.82
N ALA A 55 -4.03 16.36 16.66
CA ALA A 55 -5.17 16.61 17.55
C ALA A 55 -4.87 16.20 19.01
N GLN A 56 -4.20 15.07 19.22
CA GLN A 56 -3.76 14.61 20.54
C GLN A 56 -2.75 15.58 21.17
N THR A 57 -1.81 16.10 20.37
CA THR A 57 -0.83 17.08 20.83
C THR A 57 -1.52 18.37 21.28
N LEU A 58 -2.46 18.87 20.48
CA LEU A 58 -3.26 20.06 20.82
C LEU A 58 -4.08 19.86 22.09
N LEU A 59 -4.74 18.70 22.23
CA LEU A 59 -5.52 18.37 23.43
C LEU A 59 -4.65 18.42 24.68
N ARG A 60 -3.47 17.79 24.64
CA ARG A 60 -2.53 17.80 25.76
C ARG A 60 -2.07 19.22 26.12
N CYS A 61 -1.80 20.07 25.14
CA CYS A 61 -1.43 21.47 25.39
C CYS A 61 -2.55 22.32 26.00
N LEU A 62 -3.81 21.89 25.91
CA LEU A 62 -4.95 22.55 26.56
C LEU A 62 -5.22 22.01 27.97
N GLU A 63 -4.73 20.81 28.28
CA GLU A 63 -4.83 20.17 29.61
C GLU A 63 -3.70 20.62 30.56
N GLU A 64 -2.62 21.20 30.03
CA GLU A 64 -1.52 21.88 30.76
C GLU A 64 -1.85 23.34 31.09
#